data_AF-A0A7M1KBA9-F1
#
_entry.id   AF-A0A7M1KBA9-F1
#
_cell.length_a   1.000
_cell.length_b   1.000
_cell.length_c   1.000
_cell.angle_alpha   90.00
_cell.angle_beta   90.00
_cell.angle_gamma   90.00
#
_symmetry.space_group_name_H-M   'P 1'
#
loop_
_entity.id
_entity.type
_entity.pdbx_description
1 polymer ?
#
loop_
_entity_poly.entity_id
_entity_poly.type
_entity_poly.pdbx_seq_one_letter_code
_entity_poly.pdbx_strand_id
1 'polypeptide(L)'
;MSTEQQLAAVVSAANALTNVVTGKIGEIDNALAQARAKYEEQLSSLNSRLPRLAITKNFSMEPDTTGKLIDSWFMHTEVTTTKVRTITSAAVTYGRPDADVEFMRQIQADVREQYPDFDINAAGFWRNTVNVWQFKWTENNSVPWLAFPCSSDNGRQSGSTALPLNEHMTMGAFVRVIEGSVDHAWGVGAEKGKWRWCSSHITPDSYFGSYMNAHPVRNSAAGLVEVMLAGACTGVVTRPVDWGTLLGLG
;
A
#
# COMPACT_ATOMS: atom_id res chain seq x y z
N MET A 1 -50.84 -36.34 -39.77
CA MET A 1 -49.39 -36.11 -39.62
C MET A 1 -48.77 -37.44 -39.22
N SER A 2 -47.72 -37.87 -39.93
CA SER A 2 -46.96 -39.05 -39.51
C SER A 2 -46.10 -38.74 -38.29
N THR A 3 -45.71 -39.77 -37.53
CA THR A 3 -44.76 -39.68 -36.42
C THR A 3 -43.43 -39.04 -36.84
N GLU A 4 -42.99 -39.27 -38.08
CA GLU A 4 -41.78 -38.65 -38.66
C GLU A 4 -41.94 -37.13 -38.83
N GLN A 5 -43.12 -36.67 -39.27
CA GLN A 5 -43.41 -35.23 -39.37
C GLN A 5 -43.42 -34.55 -37.99
N GLN A 6 -43.93 -35.25 -36.97
CA GLN A 6 -43.91 -34.76 -35.59
C GLN A 6 -42.49 -34.69 -35.03
N LEU A 7 -41.65 -35.71 -35.29
CA LEU A 7 -40.26 -35.74 -34.86
C LEU A 7 -39.45 -34.61 -35.51
N ALA A 8 -39.61 -34.39 -36.82
CA ALA A 8 -38.94 -33.29 -37.53
C ALA A 8 -39.33 -31.91 -36.98
N ALA A 9 -40.62 -31.71 -36.64
CA ALA A 9 -41.09 -30.47 -36.04
C ALA A 9 -40.49 -30.23 -34.64
N VAL A 10 -40.38 -31.27 -33.81
CA VAL A 10 -39.75 -31.18 -32.48
C VAL A 10 -38.26 -30.84 -32.59
N VAL A 11 -37.52 -31.49 -33.50
CA VAL A 11 -36.10 -31.19 -33.73
C VAL A 11 -35.92 -29.74 -34.18
N SER A 12 -36.76 -29.26 -35.09
CA SER A 12 -36.72 -27.86 -35.53
C SER A 12 -36.99 -26.88 -34.37
N ALA A 13 -37.98 -27.18 -33.53
CA ALA A 13 -38.29 -26.35 -32.36
C ALA A 13 -37.16 -26.38 -31.31
N ALA A 14 -36.53 -27.54 -31.09
CA ALA A 14 -35.39 -27.69 -30.19
C ALA A 14 -34.17 -26.91 -30.68
N ASN A 15 -33.89 -26.94 -31.99
CA ASN A 15 -32.81 -26.15 -32.59
C ASN A 15 -33.10 -24.64 -32.49
N ALA A 16 -34.34 -24.23 -32.75
CA ALA A 16 -34.76 -22.84 -32.59
C ALA A 16 -34.61 -22.37 -31.13
N LEU A 17 -35.03 -23.19 -30.16
CA LEU A 17 -34.88 -22.89 -28.73
C LEU A 17 -33.40 -22.80 -28.34
N THR A 18 -32.56 -23.75 -28.77
CA THR A 18 -31.11 -23.72 -28.52
C THR A 18 -30.49 -22.42 -29.04
N ASN A 19 -30.82 -22.00 -30.26
CA ASN A 19 -30.32 -20.76 -30.84
C ASN A 19 -30.78 -19.52 -30.05
N VAL A 20 -32.04 -19.49 -29.60
CA VAL A 20 -32.56 -18.41 -28.75
C VAL A 20 -31.84 -18.38 -27.40
N VAL A 21 -31.65 -19.54 -26.76
CA VAL A 21 -30.94 -19.65 -25.47
C VAL A 21 -29.49 -19.19 -25.60
N THR A 22 -28.76 -19.67 -26.61
CA THR A 22 -27.37 -19.24 -26.87
C THR A 22 -27.30 -17.74 -27.15
N GLY A 23 -28.24 -17.19 -27.93
CA GLY A 23 -28.32 -15.74 -28.17
C GLY A 23 -28.53 -14.96 -26.87
N LYS A 24 -29.45 -15.41 -26.01
CA LYS A 24 -29.72 -14.76 -24.72
C LYS A 24 -28.56 -14.87 -23.73
N ILE A 25 -27.83 -15.98 -23.71
CA ILE A 25 -26.61 -16.11 -22.92
C ILE A 25 -25.57 -15.09 -23.37
N GLY A 26 -25.35 -14.93 -24.68
CA GLY A 26 -24.44 -13.91 -25.21
C GLY A 26 -24.87 -12.48 -24.86
N GLU A 27 -26.17 -12.17 -24.90
CA GLU A 27 -26.69 -10.88 -24.42
C GLU A 27 -26.42 -10.65 -22.93
N ILE A 28 -26.62 -11.68 -22.09
CA ILE A 28 -26.37 -11.62 -20.64
C ILE A 28 -24.88 -11.41 -20.36
N ASP A 29 -24.00 -12.15 -21.02
CA ASP A 29 -22.55 -12.03 -20.84
C ASP A 29 -22.06 -10.62 -21.21
N ASN A 30 -22.57 -10.08 -22.32
CA ASN A 30 -22.27 -8.71 -22.74
C ASN A 30 -22.79 -7.68 -21.73
N ALA A 31 -24.03 -7.83 -21.25
CA ALA A 31 -24.60 -6.92 -20.26
C ALA A 31 -23.83 -6.96 -18.93
N LEU A 32 -23.40 -8.15 -18.50
CA LEU A 32 -22.61 -8.33 -17.28
C LEU A 32 -21.23 -7.70 -17.42
N ALA A 33 -20.55 -7.90 -18.56
CA ALA A 33 -19.26 -7.29 -18.84
C ALA A 33 -19.35 -5.75 -18.84
N GLN A 34 -20.39 -5.19 -19.47
CA GLN A 34 -20.63 -3.73 -19.48
C GLN A 34 -20.97 -3.19 -18.09
N ALA A 35 -21.82 -3.88 -17.33
CA ALA A 35 -22.18 -3.49 -15.98
C ALA A 35 -20.95 -3.48 -15.06
N ARG A 36 -20.10 -4.50 -15.18
CA ARG A 36 -18.83 -4.59 -14.43
C ARG A 36 -17.89 -3.45 -14.79
N ALA A 37 -17.69 -3.18 -16.08
CA ALA A 37 -16.83 -2.07 -16.52
C ALA A 37 -17.33 -0.71 -15.99
N LYS A 38 -18.65 -0.47 -16.06
CA LYS A 38 -19.26 0.76 -15.53
C LYS A 38 -19.10 0.86 -14.01
N TYR A 39 -19.24 -0.24 -13.29
CA TYR A 39 -19.06 -0.27 -11.83
C TYR A 39 -17.60 0.01 -11.45
N GLU A 40 -16.63 -0.61 -12.13
CA GLU A 40 -15.20 -0.36 -11.94
C GLU A 40 -14.83 1.10 -12.25
N GLU A 41 -15.39 1.69 -13.31
CA GLU A 41 -15.24 3.11 -13.64
C GLU A 41 -15.80 4.02 -12.54
N GLN A 42 -17.00 3.73 -12.03
CA GLN A 42 -17.61 4.49 -10.93
C GLN A 42 -16.79 4.40 -9.64
N LEU A 43 -16.28 3.22 -9.29
CA LEU A 43 -15.40 3.04 -8.13
C LEU A 43 -14.08 3.80 -8.29
N SER A 44 -13.46 3.75 -9.47
CA SER A 44 -12.24 4.52 -9.77
C SER A 44 -12.46 6.03 -9.67
N SER A 45 -13.60 6.50 -10.20
CA SER A 45 -14.02 7.90 -10.09
C SER A 45 -14.24 8.33 -8.64
N LEU A 46 -14.86 7.49 -7.81
CA LEU A 46 -15.03 7.78 -6.37
C LEU A 46 -13.69 7.81 -5.64
N ASN A 47 -12.81 6.84 -5.88
CA ASN A 47 -11.48 6.78 -5.25
C ASN A 47 -10.60 7.98 -5.58
N SER A 48 -10.74 8.57 -6.77
CA SER A 48 -9.99 9.77 -7.16
C SER A 48 -10.60 11.08 -6.66
N ARG A 49 -11.88 11.07 -6.26
CA ARG A 49 -12.60 12.27 -5.77
C ARG A 49 -12.56 12.43 -4.26
N LEU A 50 -12.40 11.34 -3.51
CA LEU A 50 -12.31 11.39 -2.06
C LEU A 50 -10.88 11.78 -1.65
N PRO A 51 -10.68 12.94 -0.98
CA PRO A 51 -9.36 13.30 -0.51
C PRO A 51 -8.90 12.31 0.56
N ARG A 52 -7.67 11.83 0.42
CA ARG A 52 -7.00 11.05 1.46
C ARG A 52 -6.31 12.02 2.41
N LEU A 53 -6.64 11.92 3.69
CA LEU A 53 -6.02 12.72 4.73
C LEU A 53 -4.95 11.88 5.41
N ALA A 54 -3.74 12.40 5.56
CA ALA A 54 -2.76 11.72 6.40
C ALA A 54 -3.22 11.76 7.85
N ILE A 55 -3.10 10.60 8.49
CA ILE A 55 -3.39 10.44 9.90
C ILE A 55 -2.09 10.29 10.71
N THR A 56 -0.94 10.10 10.06
CA THR A 56 0.39 10.08 10.69
C THR A 56 1.25 11.28 10.32
N LYS A 57 2.17 11.66 11.21
CA LYS A 57 3.22 12.67 10.98
C LYS A 57 4.39 12.10 10.18
N ASN A 58 5.18 13.01 9.61
CA ASN A 58 6.50 12.77 9.02
C ASN A 58 6.57 11.56 8.07
N PHE A 59 5.74 11.63 7.02
CA PHE A 59 5.66 10.60 6.00
C PHE A 59 6.95 10.42 5.18
N SER A 60 7.69 11.52 4.97
CA SER A 60 9.02 11.53 4.31
C SER A 60 10.13 10.94 5.18
N MET A 61 9.84 10.60 6.45
CA MET A 61 10.77 10.04 7.43
C MET A 61 11.98 10.96 7.65
N GLU A 62 11.76 12.28 7.71
CA GLU A 62 12.81 13.24 8.04
C GLU A 62 13.45 12.94 9.40
N PRO A 63 14.77 13.14 9.53
CA PRO A 63 15.44 12.94 10.80
C PRO A 63 14.98 13.94 11.86
N ASP A 64 15.06 13.52 13.13
CA ASP A 64 14.89 14.42 14.27
C ASP A 64 16.05 15.44 14.37
N THR A 65 15.94 16.35 15.34
CA THR A 65 16.97 17.37 15.58
C THR A 65 18.36 16.80 15.88
N THR A 66 18.47 15.54 16.28
CA THR A 66 19.76 14.87 16.55
C THR A 66 20.34 14.19 15.31
N GLY A 67 19.53 13.99 14.27
CA GLY A 67 19.93 13.25 13.07
C GLY A 67 19.95 11.74 13.25
N LYS A 68 19.65 11.21 14.45
CA LYS A 68 19.84 9.79 14.80
C LYS A 68 18.57 8.98 14.71
N LEU A 69 17.42 9.62 14.95
CA LEU A 69 16.10 8.99 14.87
C LEU A 69 15.26 9.74 13.84
N ILE A 70 14.07 9.20 13.58
CA ILE A 70 13.09 9.81 12.69
C ILE A 70 12.23 10.76 13.54
N ASP A 71 12.02 12.00 13.07
CA ASP A 71 11.15 12.94 13.79
C ASP A 71 9.73 12.40 13.89
N SER A 72 9.07 12.61 15.03
CA SER A 72 7.68 12.19 15.24
C SER A 72 7.43 10.68 15.05
N TRP A 73 8.39 9.84 15.43
CA TRP A 73 8.32 8.38 15.37
C TRP A 73 8.70 7.74 16.72
N PHE A 74 8.09 6.60 17.06
CA PHE A 74 8.45 5.79 18.22
C PHE A 74 9.25 4.57 17.81
N MET A 75 10.53 4.48 18.22
CA MET A 75 11.44 3.37 17.92
C MET A 75 11.56 2.43 19.12
N HIS A 76 11.53 1.13 18.86
CA HIS A 76 11.72 0.14 19.93
C HIS A 76 13.17 0.22 20.43
N THR A 77 13.37 0.08 21.74
CA THR A 77 14.70 0.21 22.37
C THR A 77 15.71 -0.84 21.89
N GLU A 78 15.22 -2.03 21.53
CA GLU A 78 16.01 -3.13 20.92
C GLU A 78 16.31 -2.93 19.41
N VAL A 79 15.82 -1.84 18.81
CA VAL A 79 15.97 -1.58 17.37
C VAL A 79 16.99 -0.47 17.14
N THR A 80 18.11 -0.83 16.51
CA THR A 80 19.08 0.13 16.00
C THR A 80 18.53 0.74 14.71
N THR A 81 18.43 2.06 14.70
CA THR A 81 17.92 2.84 13.57
C THR A 81 19.07 3.57 12.88
N THR A 82 19.14 3.51 11.55
CA THR A 82 20.22 4.15 10.78
C THR A 82 19.69 4.71 9.47
N LYS A 83 19.88 6.01 9.24
CA LYS A 83 19.54 6.61 7.94
C LYS A 83 20.54 6.16 6.90
N VAL A 84 20.07 5.61 5.80
CA VAL A 84 20.94 5.09 4.72
C VAL A 84 20.95 5.95 3.49
N ARG A 85 19.88 6.69 3.22
CA ARG A 85 19.77 7.54 2.02
C ARG A 85 18.80 8.69 2.25
N THR A 86 19.08 9.80 1.58
CA THR A 86 18.16 10.91 1.40
C THR A 86 17.97 11.10 -0.11
N ILE A 87 16.77 10.86 -0.61
CA ILE A 87 16.37 11.05 -2.01
C ILE A 87 15.81 12.47 -2.14
N THR A 88 16.50 13.30 -2.92
CA THR A 88 16.12 14.72 -3.09
C THR A 88 14.84 14.89 -3.90
N SER A 89 14.16 16.02 -3.72
CA SER A 89 13.00 16.40 -4.53
C SER A 89 13.34 16.76 -5.99
N ALA A 90 14.59 17.09 -6.28
CA ALA A 90 15.04 17.51 -7.61
C ALA A 90 14.93 16.37 -8.64
N ALA A 91 14.68 16.71 -9.90
CA ALA A 91 14.84 15.78 -11.02
C ALA A 91 16.34 15.59 -11.37
N VAL A 92 16.65 14.57 -12.18
CA VAL A 92 18.03 14.32 -12.66
C VAL A 92 18.60 15.52 -13.41
N THR A 93 17.77 16.21 -14.20
CA THR A 93 18.15 17.44 -14.94
C THR A 93 18.45 18.64 -14.03
N TYR A 94 18.14 18.54 -12.74
CA TYR A 94 18.36 19.57 -11.72
C TYR A 94 19.27 19.07 -10.57
N GLY A 95 20.06 18.01 -10.82
CA GLY A 95 21.14 17.60 -9.92
C GLY A 95 20.82 16.43 -8.99
N ARG A 96 19.73 15.66 -9.21
CA ARG A 96 19.57 14.37 -8.53
C ARG A 96 20.70 13.40 -8.94
N PRO A 97 21.44 12.79 -7.99
CA PRO A 97 22.51 11.85 -8.31
C PRO A 97 22.00 10.60 -9.04
N ASP A 98 22.79 10.09 -9.99
CA ASP A 98 22.47 8.85 -10.73
C ASP A 98 22.31 7.64 -9.80
N ALA A 99 23.07 7.60 -8.69
CA ALA A 99 22.95 6.55 -7.69
C ALA A 99 21.59 6.54 -6.97
N ASP A 100 20.90 7.67 -6.86
CA ASP A 100 19.53 7.73 -6.34
C ASP A 100 18.52 7.27 -7.39
N VAL A 101 18.72 7.68 -8.65
CA VAL A 101 17.88 7.24 -9.77
C VAL A 101 17.93 5.72 -9.91
N GLU A 102 19.12 5.12 -9.85
CA GLU A 102 19.27 3.67 -9.96
C GLU A 102 18.66 2.93 -8.77
N PHE A 103 18.84 3.45 -7.55
CA PHE A 103 18.18 2.92 -6.37
C PHE A 103 16.65 2.92 -6.50
N MET A 104 16.06 4.02 -6.97
CA MET A 104 14.61 4.09 -7.22
C MET A 104 14.15 3.18 -8.35
N ARG A 105 14.96 3.01 -9.41
CA ARG A 105 14.66 2.04 -10.48
C ARG A 105 14.67 0.60 -9.96
N GLN A 106 15.54 0.26 -9.01
CA GLN A 106 15.52 -1.03 -8.35
C GLN A 106 14.22 -1.24 -7.57
N ILE A 107 13.81 -0.25 -6.76
CA ILE A 107 12.51 -0.30 -6.05
C ILE A 107 11.37 -0.51 -7.06
N GLN A 108 11.36 0.27 -8.14
CA GLN A 108 10.34 0.17 -9.18
C GLN A 108 10.32 -1.22 -9.84
N ALA A 109 11.47 -1.78 -10.18
CA ALA A 109 11.57 -3.10 -10.79
C ALA A 109 10.98 -4.18 -9.86
N ASP A 110 11.34 -4.17 -8.58
CA ASP A 110 10.83 -5.13 -7.61
C ASP A 110 9.33 -4.96 -7.38
N VAL A 111 8.84 -3.73 -7.21
CA VAL A 111 7.41 -3.44 -6.97
C VAL A 111 6.55 -3.74 -8.20
N ARG A 112 7.12 -3.66 -9.41
CA ARG A 112 6.42 -4.06 -10.64
C ARG A 112 6.06 -5.55 -10.69
N GLU A 113 6.72 -6.38 -9.91
CA GLU A 113 6.28 -7.77 -9.73
C GLU A 113 4.88 -7.86 -9.06
N GLN A 114 4.53 -6.90 -8.20
CA GLN A 114 3.20 -6.79 -7.58
C GLN A 114 2.24 -5.89 -8.39
N TYR A 115 2.77 -4.82 -8.99
CA TYR A 115 2.03 -3.78 -9.69
C TYR A 115 2.71 -3.43 -11.01
N PRO A 116 2.44 -4.17 -12.11
CA PRO A 116 3.18 -4.06 -13.37
C PRO A 116 3.26 -2.66 -13.99
N ASP A 117 2.28 -1.80 -13.70
CA ASP A 117 2.17 -0.43 -14.18
C ASP A 117 2.75 0.62 -13.22
N PHE A 118 3.35 0.21 -12.10
CA PHE A 118 3.96 1.13 -11.16
C PHE A 118 5.12 1.90 -11.80
N ASP A 119 5.07 3.23 -11.67
CA ASP A 119 6.17 4.12 -12.01
C ASP A 119 6.44 5.00 -10.79
N ILE A 120 7.65 4.92 -10.26
CA ILE A 120 8.07 5.69 -9.08
C ILE A 120 8.54 7.11 -9.46
N ASN A 121 8.58 7.42 -10.76
CA ASN A 121 9.11 8.66 -11.31
C ASN A 121 10.56 8.90 -10.86
N ALA A 122 11.42 7.88 -11.03
CA ALA A 122 12.79 7.84 -10.50
C ALA A 122 13.69 9.00 -10.97
N ALA A 123 13.46 9.55 -12.16
CA ALA A 123 14.26 10.64 -12.73
C ALA A 123 13.58 12.02 -12.65
N GLY A 124 12.29 12.07 -12.30
CA GLY A 124 11.51 13.31 -12.26
C GLY A 124 11.49 13.97 -10.89
N PHE A 125 10.82 15.12 -10.83
CA PHE A 125 10.64 15.85 -9.58
C PHE A 125 9.73 15.10 -8.62
N TRP A 126 10.10 15.11 -7.35
CA TRP A 126 9.24 14.71 -6.25
C TRP A 126 8.83 15.94 -5.46
N ARG A 127 7.67 15.88 -4.81
CA ARG A 127 7.14 17.03 -4.09
C ARG A 127 7.98 17.39 -2.87
N ASN A 128 8.51 16.38 -2.18
CA ASN A 128 9.37 16.51 -1.02
C ASN A 128 10.56 15.55 -1.12
N THR A 129 11.58 15.84 -0.31
CA THR A 129 12.67 14.89 -0.02
C THR A 129 12.12 13.68 0.71
N VAL A 130 12.74 12.52 0.53
CA VAL A 130 12.34 11.26 1.16
C VAL A 130 13.57 10.57 1.72
N ASN A 131 13.46 10.02 2.92
CA ASN A 131 14.57 9.34 3.57
C ASN A 131 14.32 7.83 3.63
N VAL A 132 15.39 7.08 3.45
CA VAL A 132 15.41 5.62 3.60
C VAL A 132 16.15 5.31 4.90
N TRP A 133 15.53 4.47 5.72
CA TRP A 133 16.05 4.08 7.02
C TRP A 133 16.20 2.57 7.12
N GLN A 134 17.23 2.13 7.82
CA GLN A 134 17.44 0.76 8.25
C GLN A 134 16.99 0.59 9.71
N PHE A 135 16.27 -0.49 9.97
CA PHE A 135 15.91 -0.95 11.30
C PHE A 135 16.52 -2.34 11.52
N LYS A 136 17.45 -2.42 12.47
CA LYS A 136 18.15 -3.66 12.82
C LYS A 136 17.84 -4.09 14.24
N TRP A 137 17.57 -5.37 14.45
CA TRP A 137 17.46 -5.98 15.77
C TRP A 137 18.29 -7.25 15.83
N THR A 138 18.87 -7.53 17.01
CA THR A 138 19.64 -8.75 17.28
C THR A 138 18.94 -9.67 18.27
N GLU A 139 17.85 -9.19 18.86
CA GLU A 139 17.00 -9.91 19.78
C GLU A 139 15.53 -9.47 19.61
N ASN A 140 14.62 -10.33 20.05
CA ASN A 140 13.18 -10.09 20.03
C ASN A 140 12.56 -10.68 21.31
N ASN A 141 13.09 -10.24 22.45
CA ASN A 141 12.81 -10.83 23.76
C ASN A 141 11.65 -10.12 24.50
N SER A 142 11.13 -9.04 23.92
CA SER A 142 10.09 -8.18 24.49
C SER A 142 8.87 -8.05 23.56
N VAL A 143 8.11 -6.94 23.65
CA VAL A 143 6.96 -6.74 22.76
C VAL A 143 7.49 -6.55 21.33
N PRO A 144 7.02 -7.33 20.34
CA PRO A 144 7.79 -7.52 19.11
C PRO A 144 7.67 -6.36 18.13
N TRP A 145 7.11 -5.21 18.52
CA TRP A 145 6.97 -4.07 17.64
C TRP A 145 8.31 -3.46 17.25
N LEU A 146 8.39 -2.93 16.03
CA LEU A 146 9.64 -2.42 15.45
C LEU A 146 9.78 -0.89 15.63
N ALA A 147 8.92 -0.15 14.94
CA ALA A 147 9.01 1.29 14.76
C ALA A 147 7.66 1.80 14.20
N PHE A 148 7.17 2.98 14.60
CA PHE A 148 5.95 3.52 13.99
C PHE A 148 5.86 5.04 14.05
N PRO A 149 5.23 5.67 13.05
CA PRO A 149 4.98 7.11 13.05
C PRO A 149 3.90 7.50 14.05
N CYS A 150 4.00 8.72 14.55
CA CYS A 150 3.01 9.29 15.46
C CYS A 150 1.74 9.75 14.73
N SER A 151 0.57 9.66 15.38
CA SER A 151 -0.65 10.28 14.87
C SER A 151 -0.51 11.81 14.71
N SER A 152 -1.12 12.35 13.66
CA SER A 152 -1.12 13.77 13.28
C SER A 152 -1.94 14.66 14.22
N ASP A 153 -3.02 14.11 14.78
CA ASP A 153 -3.97 14.81 15.65
C ASP A 153 -3.49 14.97 17.10
N ASN A 154 -2.28 14.48 17.43
CA ASN A 154 -1.83 14.45 18.81
C ASN A 154 -0.87 15.59 19.18
N GLY A 155 -1.25 16.31 20.25
CA GLY A 155 -0.44 17.26 21.01
C GLY A 155 -0.04 16.78 22.42
N ARG A 156 -0.22 15.49 22.75
CA ARG A 156 0.13 14.95 24.08
C ARG A 156 1.64 14.77 24.27
N GLN A 157 2.11 15.13 25.47
CA GLN A 157 3.51 15.03 25.91
C GLN A 157 3.93 13.63 26.41
N SER A 158 3.03 12.65 26.57
CA SER A 158 3.39 11.34 27.11
C SER A 158 2.57 10.17 26.53
N GLY A 159 3.26 9.09 26.13
CA GLY A 159 2.69 7.77 25.84
C GLY A 159 1.99 7.67 24.47
N SER A 160 2.26 6.57 23.75
CA SER A 160 1.93 6.28 22.34
C SER A 160 0.83 7.15 21.68
N THR A 161 1.18 7.74 20.55
CA THR A 161 0.27 8.50 19.67
C THR A 161 -0.43 7.55 18.69
N ALA A 162 -1.38 6.77 19.19
CA ALA A 162 -2.14 5.82 18.40
C ALA A 162 -3.05 6.52 17.38
N LEU A 163 -3.37 5.79 16.31
CA LEU A 163 -4.31 6.17 15.27
C LEU A 163 -5.75 5.86 15.71
N PRO A 164 -6.73 6.75 15.48
CA PRO A 164 -8.12 6.49 15.80
C PRO A 164 -8.73 5.46 14.84
N LEU A 165 -9.50 4.50 15.36
CA LEU A 165 -10.13 3.41 14.58
C LEU A 165 -11.58 3.71 14.17
N ASN A 166 -11.87 4.95 13.80
CA ASN A 166 -13.23 5.41 13.48
C ASN A 166 -13.56 5.42 11.97
N GLU A 167 -12.56 5.24 11.10
CA GLU A 167 -12.73 5.25 9.65
C GLU A 167 -11.91 4.14 8.97
N HIS A 168 -12.21 3.89 7.69
CA HIS A 168 -11.31 3.09 6.86
C HIS A 168 -9.98 3.81 6.71
N MET A 169 -8.88 3.08 6.85
CA MET A 169 -7.54 3.62 6.68
C MET A 169 -6.61 2.63 5.99
N THR A 170 -5.56 3.18 5.40
CA THR A 170 -4.44 2.41 4.89
C THR A 170 -3.18 2.79 5.64
N MET A 171 -2.51 1.79 6.19
CA MET A 171 -1.11 1.91 6.58
C MET A 171 -0.27 1.30 5.47
N GLY A 172 0.84 1.94 5.12
CA GLY A 172 1.72 1.39 4.11
C GLY A 172 3.11 1.98 4.11
N ALA A 173 4.01 1.31 3.39
CA ALA A 173 5.40 1.67 3.21
C ALA A 173 6.00 0.92 2.01
N PHE A 174 7.12 1.39 1.51
CA PHE A 174 8.02 0.53 0.74
C PHE A 174 9.00 -0.12 1.70
N VAL A 175 9.04 -1.45 1.73
CA VAL A 175 9.86 -2.22 2.66
C VAL A 175 10.70 -3.23 1.89
N ARG A 176 11.97 -3.34 2.25
CA ARG A 176 12.85 -4.43 1.83
C ARG A 176 13.39 -5.15 3.04
N VAL A 177 13.16 -6.46 3.13
CA VAL A 177 13.73 -7.27 4.20
C VAL A 177 15.12 -7.77 3.75
N ILE A 178 16.17 -7.41 4.48
CA ILE A 178 17.52 -7.89 4.21
C ILE A 178 17.76 -9.20 4.98
N GLU A 179 17.39 -9.20 6.27
CA GLU A 179 17.50 -10.35 7.17
C GLU A 179 16.26 -10.45 8.07
N GLY A 180 15.90 -11.66 8.48
CA GLY A 180 14.77 -11.90 9.36
C GLY A 180 13.43 -11.79 8.62
N SER A 181 12.40 -11.36 9.34
CA SER A 181 11.06 -11.09 8.80
C SER A 181 10.30 -10.08 9.65
N VAL A 182 9.44 -9.30 8.97
CA VAL A 182 8.50 -8.37 9.59
C VAL A 182 7.12 -8.55 8.97
N ASP A 183 6.07 -8.22 9.70
CA ASP A 183 4.67 -8.24 9.23
C ASP A 183 3.85 -7.21 10.02
N HIS A 184 2.53 -7.16 9.82
CA HIS A 184 1.57 -6.24 10.44
C HIS A 184 1.74 -4.78 10.03
N ALA A 185 0.67 -3.98 10.15
CA ALA A 185 0.65 -2.57 9.79
C ALA A 185 1.30 -2.31 8.41
N TRP A 186 2.28 -1.40 8.33
CA TRP A 186 3.01 -1.10 7.10
C TRP A 186 4.04 -2.17 6.69
N GLY A 187 4.19 -3.27 7.46
CA GLY A 187 5.03 -4.42 7.13
C GLY A 187 4.32 -5.56 6.40
N VAL A 188 2.98 -5.51 6.26
CA VAL A 188 2.21 -6.58 5.61
C VAL A 188 2.61 -6.73 4.14
N GLY A 189 3.04 -7.93 3.75
CA GLY A 189 3.49 -8.25 2.40
C GLY A 189 4.99 -8.05 2.15
N ALA A 190 5.77 -7.75 3.21
CA ALA A 190 7.21 -7.62 3.09
C ALA A 190 7.88 -8.96 2.71
N GLU A 191 8.89 -8.89 1.85
CA GLU A 191 9.58 -10.06 1.31
C GLU A 191 11.10 -9.89 1.43
N LYS A 192 11.80 -11.00 1.70
CA LYS A 192 13.25 -11.01 1.80
C LYS A 192 13.90 -10.79 0.43
N GLY A 193 14.85 -9.86 0.38
CA GLY A 193 15.70 -9.58 -0.77
C GLY A 193 15.09 -8.63 -1.80
N LYS A 194 13.82 -8.23 -1.66
CA LYS A 194 13.10 -7.41 -2.64
C LYS A 194 12.39 -6.24 -1.98
N TRP A 195 12.30 -5.12 -2.69
CA TRP A 195 11.39 -4.06 -2.31
C TRP A 195 9.94 -4.47 -2.60
N ARG A 196 9.07 -4.21 -1.64
CA ARG A 196 7.64 -4.44 -1.75
C ARG A 196 6.89 -3.19 -1.37
N TRP A 197 5.79 -2.93 -2.09
CA TRP A 197 4.75 -2.08 -1.55
C TRP A 197 4.00 -2.90 -0.52
N CYS A 198 4.18 -2.54 0.74
CA CYS A 198 3.57 -3.20 1.88
C CYS A 198 2.42 -2.35 2.39
N SER A 199 1.27 -2.97 2.65
CA SER A 199 0.11 -2.24 3.13
C SER A 199 -0.87 -3.12 3.88
N SER A 200 -1.55 -2.53 4.86
CA SER A 200 -2.70 -3.11 5.53
C SER A 200 -3.88 -2.14 5.49
N HIS A 201 -5.05 -2.65 5.17
CA HIS A 201 -6.30 -1.90 5.22
C HIS A 201 -7.02 -2.21 6.52
N ILE A 202 -7.43 -1.15 7.22
CA ILE A 202 -8.16 -1.27 8.47
C ILE A 202 -9.60 -0.85 8.22
N THR A 203 -10.50 -1.66 8.73
CA THR A 203 -11.92 -1.32 8.82
C THR A 203 -12.18 -0.75 10.22
N PRO A 204 -13.01 0.29 10.34
CA PRO A 204 -13.38 0.80 11.65
C PRO A 204 -14.03 -0.29 12.49
N ASP A 205 -13.76 -0.30 13.78
CA ASP A 205 -14.52 -1.12 14.71
C ASP A 205 -15.71 -0.32 15.27
N SER A 206 -16.69 -1.02 15.84
CA SER A 206 -17.88 -0.38 16.40
C SER A 206 -17.67 0.10 17.85
N TYR A 207 -16.42 0.19 18.33
CA TYR A 207 -16.12 0.58 19.70
C TYR A 207 -15.82 2.07 19.81
N PHE A 208 -16.41 2.72 20.81
CA PHE A 208 -16.17 4.13 21.09
C PHE A 208 -14.72 4.35 21.57
N GLY A 209 -13.98 5.21 20.88
CA GLY A 209 -12.62 5.61 21.29
C GLY A 209 -11.54 4.54 21.05
N SER A 210 -11.82 3.55 20.19
CA SER A 210 -10.84 2.54 19.82
C SER A 210 -9.67 3.15 19.04
N TYR A 211 -8.50 2.53 19.20
CA TYR A 211 -7.26 3.01 18.62
C TYR A 211 -6.33 1.85 18.26
N MET A 212 -5.36 2.14 17.39
CA MET A 212 -4.25 1.23 17.13
C MET A 212 -2.93 1.96 16.94
N ASN A 213 -1.82 1.32 17.27
CA ASN A 213 -0.51 1.80 16.81
C ASN A 213 -0.22 1.23 15.42
N ALA A 214 0.40 2.02 14.54
CA ALA A 214 0.81 1.58 13.20
C ALA A 214 2.12 0.78 13.24
N HIS A 215 2.21 -0.18 14.16
CA HIS A 215 3.46 -0.85 14.49
C HIS A 215 3.57 -2.22 13.81
N PRO A 216 4.50 -2.39 12.84
CA PRO A 216 4.84 -3.71 12.35
C PRO A 216 5.58 -4.48 13.43
N VAL A 217 5.53 -5.79 13.28
CA VAL A 217 5.99 -6.78 14.23
C VAL A 217 7.20 -7.51 13.66
N ARG A 218 8.25 -7.63 14.46
CA ARG A 218 9.43 -8.48 14.24
C ARG A 218 9.01 -9.94 14.41
N ASN A 219 9.08 -10.73 13.34
CA ASN A 219 8.69 -12.15 13.35
C ASN A 219 9.89 -13.10 13.48
N SER A 220 11.10 -12.56 13.59
CA SER A 220 12.34 -13.31 13.78
C SER A 220 13.11 -12.78 14.99
N ALA A 221 13.99 -13.62 15.55
CA ALA A 221 14.81 -13.24 16.71
C ALA A 221 15.81 -12.12 16.39
N ALA A 222 16.35 -12.10 15.17
CA ALA A 222 17.20 -11.04 14.64
C ALA A 222 16.76 -10.69 13.22
N GLY A 223 17.11 -9.50 12.76
CA GLY A 223 16.80 -9.07 11.40
C GLY A 223 17.22 -7.65 11.08
N LEU A 224 17.07 -7.30 9.82
CA LEU A 224 17.41 -6.02 9.24
C LEU A 224 16.42 -5.73 8.10
N VAL A 225 15.75 -4.60 8.19
CA VAL A 225 14.85 -4.12 7.13
C VAL A 225 15.22 -2.69 6.72
N GLU A 226 14.94 -2.36 5.46
CA GLU A 226 14.97 -1.01 4.93
C GLU A 226 13.55 -0.53 4.64
N VAL A 227 13.28 0.73 4.97
CA VAL A 227 11.94 1.30 4.92
C VAL A 227 12.01 2.72 4.33
N MET A 228 11.04 3.05 3.48
CA MET A 228 10.77 4.42 3.05
C MET A 228 9.26 4.67 2.92
N LEU A 229 8.85 5.94 3.08
CA LEU A 229 7.46 6.39 2.90
C LEU A 229 6.44 5.63 3.74
N ALA A 230 6.80 5.42 5.00
CA ALA A 230 5.96 4.71 5.94
C ALA A 230 4.99 5.67 6.64
N GLY A 231 3.72 5.29 6.72
CA GLY A 231 2.67 6.17 7.26
C GLY A 231 1.29 5.54 7.21
N ALA A 232 0.30 6.37 7.51
CA ALA A 232 -1.10 6.02 7.39
C ALA A 232 -1.94 7.20 6.87
N CYS A 233 -2.99 6.88 6.12
CA CYS A 233 -3.99 7.85 5.66
C CYS A 233 -5.41 7.28 5.76
N THR A 234 -6.41 8.16 5.72
CA THR A 234 -7.81 7.77 5.56
C THR A 234 -8.03 7.13 4.18
N GLY A 235 -9.06 6.29 4.10
CA GLY A 235 -9.45 5.56 2.89
C GLY A 235 -8.59 4.34 2.58
N VAL A 236 -8.90 3.70 1.45
CA VAL A 236 -8.22 2.48 0.97
C VAL A 236 -7.29 2.84 -0.19
N VAL A 237 -6.00 2.55 -0.02
CA VAL A 237 -4.97 2.67 -1.06
C VAL A 237 -4.66 1.27 -1.55
N THR A 238 -5.14 0.96 -2.76
CA THR A 238 -4.93 -0.36 -3.38
C THR A 238 -3.73 -0.39 -4.33
N ARG A 239 -3.19 0.78 -4.71
CA ARG A 239 -2.08 0.91 -5.64
C ARG A 239 -1.02 1.88 -5.08
N PRO A 240 0.28 1.58 -5.22
CA PRO A 240 1.35 2.42 -4.68
C PRO A 240 1.42 3.83 -5.30
N VAL A 241 0.92 4.03 -6.53
CA VAL A 241 0.87 5.35 -7.16
C VAL A 241 0.00 6.35 -6.38
N ASP A 242 -1.09 5.88 -5.80
CA ASP A 242 -1.99 6.70 -4.98
C ASP A 242 -1.35 7.10 -3.65
N TRP A 243 -0.41 6.29 -3.15
CA TRP A 243 0.36 6.57 -1.94
C TRP A 243 1.26 7.80 -2.11
N GLY A 244 1.76 8.02 -3.33
CA GLY A 244 2.60 9.17 -3.67
C GLY A 244 1.93 10.52 -3.43
N THR A 245 0.59 10.58 -3.35
CA THR A 245 -0.14 11.82 -3.00
C THR A 245 0.22 12.35 -1.61
N LEU A 246 0.61 11.46 -0.69
CA LEU A 246 1.05 11.81 0.67
C LEU A 246 2.41 12.50 0.70
N LEU A 247 3.19 12.44 -0.39
CA LEU A 247 4.42 13.25 -0.53
C LEU A 247 4.16 14.75 -0.48
N GLY A 248 2.90 15.21 -0.54
CA GLY A 248 2.55 16.60 -0.29
C GLY A 248 2.65 17.06 1.16
N LEU A 249 2.93 16.14 2.07
CA LEU A 249 3.09 16.37 3.50
C LEU A 249 4.58 16.40 3.80
N GLY A 250 5.08 17.56 4.20
CA GLY A 250 6.46 17.83 4.61
C GLY A 250 6.46 18.97 5.61
#